data_AF-A0A544VWL1-F1
#
_entry.id   AF-A0A544VWL1-F1
#
_cell.length_a   1.000
_cell.length_b   1.000
_cell.length_c   1.000
_cell.angle_alpha   90.00
_cell.angle_beta   90.00
_cell.angle_gamma   90.00
#
_symmetry.space_group_name_H-M   'P 1'
#
loop_
_entity.id
_entity.type
_entity.pdbx_description
1 polymer ?
#
loop_
_entity_poly.entity_id
_entity_poly.type
_entity_poly.pdbx_seq_one_letter_code
_entity_poly.pdbx_strand_id
1 'polypeptide(L)'
;MSTERMSVVLVHGAWADGSSWRKIITALNRNGTPVIAAPIPLTSLNDDVDAVDRAVARVGGPVVLVGHAYAGAVLGASRHEQVRALVYVAALAPDEHETVADVFYRDAPHPNAPNLAPDADGYLWLPDEAFPRAFAQHADAEDQVLLAATQRPIAVACIQEPVPAPRWKTLPTWYLRAEEDRMINAETQSFMADRMGARLRSHRTDHTPSITAPEAVLEVIAEAYAEVSAEPPAIDGEPAGTSGRR
;
A
#
# COMPACT_ATOMS: atom_id res chain seq x y z
N MET A 1 25.39 -15.47 -11.22
CA MET A 1 24.74 -14.19 -10.92
C MET A 1 24.16 -14.30 -9.52
N SER A 2 24.51 -13.41 -8.60
CA SER A 2 23.83 -13.38 -7.30
C SER A 2 22.37 -13.07 -7.57
N THR A 3 21.44 -13.94 -7.18
CA THR A 3 20.02 -13.59 -7.19
C THR A 3 19.86 -12.42 -6.22
N GLU A 4 19.55 -11.24 -6.74
CA GLU A 4 19.29 -10.09 -5.89
C GLU A 4 18.08 -10.40 -5.02
N ARG A 5 18.27 -10.36 -3.70
CA ARG A 5 17.23 -10.75 -2.75
C ARG A 5 16.07 -9.75 -2.84
N MET A 6 14.88 -10.25 -3.13
CA MET A 6 13.68 -9.43 -3.15
C MET A 6 13.43 -8.81 -1.77
N SER A 7 12.98 -7.56 -1.76
CA SER A 7 12.68 -6.82 -0.53
C SER A 7 11.24 -6.35 -0.52
N VAL A 8 10.74 -6.03 0.67
CA VAL A 8 9.43 -5.42 0.87
C VAL A 8 9.61 -3.94 1.21
N VAL A 9 8.92 -3.06 0.50
CA VAL A 9 8.88 -1.63 0.83
C VAL A 9 7.46 -1.27 1.26
N LEU A 10 7.32 -0.90 2.52
CA LEU A 10 6.04 -0.55 3.16
C LEU A 10 5.80 0.96 3.08
N VAL A 11 4.60 1.37 2.68
CA VAL A 11 4.22 2.78 2.49
C VAL A 11 2.98 3.08 3.33
N HIS A 12 3.11 4.02 4.27
CA HIS A 12 2.02 4.42 5.16
C HIS A 12 1.03 5.35 4.45
N GLY A 13 -0.22 5.37 4.89
CA GLY A 13 -1.24 6.30 4.41
C GLY A 13 -1.23 7.66 5.13
N ALA A 14 -2.29 8.44 4.89
CA ALA A 14 -2.61 9.65 5.64
C ALA A 14 -2.78 9.34 7.13
N TRP A 15 -2.41 10.30 8.00
CA TRP A 15 -2.53 10.19 9.47
C TRP A 15 -1.72 9.07 10.11
N ALA A 16 -0.85 8.41 9.36
CA ALA A 16 0.07 7.39 9.82
C ALA A 16 1.51 7.76 9.49
N ASP A 17 2.45 7.01 10.05
CA ASP A 17 3.87 7.05 9.70
C ASP A 17 4.43 5.62 9.56
N GLY A 18 5.75 5.49 9.39
CA GLY A 18 6.40 4.18 9.27
C GLY A 18 6.22 3.25 10.48
N SER A 19 5.90 3.77 11.67
CA SER A 19 5.71 2.98 12.90
C SER A 19 4.39 2.18 12.89
N SER A 20 3.42 2.59 12.06
CA SER A 20 2.17 1.84 11.81
C SER A 20 2.40 0.44 11.25
N TRP A 21 3.60 0.20 10.70
CA TRP A 21 4.03 -1.09 10.17
C TRP A 21 4.87 -1.93 11.14
N ARG A 22 5.06 -1.52 12.40
CA ARG A 22 6.00 -2.17 13.35
C ARG A 22 5.81 -3.68 13.48
N LYS A 23 4.57 -4.17 13.52
CA LYS A 23 4.25 -5.61 13.64
C LYS A 23 4.63 -6.36 12.36
N ILE A 24 4.44 -5.74 11.19
CA ILE A 24 4.81 -6.30 9.87
C ILE A 24 6.33 -6.31 9.68
N ILE A 25 7.01 -5.20 9.99
CA ILE A 25 8.47 -5.07 9.89
C ILE A 25 9.17 -6.14 10.72
N THR A 26 8.77 -6.29 11.98
CA THR A 26 9.38 -7.27 12.89
C THR A 26 9.10 -8.71 12.46
N ALA A 27 7.92 -9.02 11.92
CA ALA A 27 7.60 -10.34 11.39
C ALA A 27 8.41 -10.68 10.13
N LEU A 28 8.47 -9.78 9.14
CA LEU A 28 9.23 -10.00 7.90
C LEU A 28 10.74 -10.16 8.17
N ASN A 29 11.30 -9.34 9.06
CA ASN A 29 12.70 -9.42 9.45
C ASN A 29 13.01 -10.77 10.14
N ARG A 30 12.15 -11.24 11.06
CA ARG A 30 12.30 -12.57 11.69
C ARG A 30 12.33 -13.71 10.66
N ASN A 31 11.62 -13.55 9.54
CA ASN A 31 11.60 -14.52 8.45
C ASN A 31 12.70 -14.29 7.40
N GLY A 32 13.67 -13.39 7.66
CA GLY A 32 14.80 -13.11 6.78
C GLY A 32 14.46 -12.32 5.51
N THR A 33 13.24 -11.79 5.40
CA THR A 33 12.81 -10.93 4.28
C THR A 33 13.26 -9.50 4.54
N PRO A 34 14.13 -8.91 3.70
CA PRO A 34 14.52 -7.53 3.85
C PRO A 34 13.31 -6.62 3.72
N VAL A 35 13.17 -5.66 4.63
CA VAL A 35 12.03 -4.76 4.68
C VAL A 35 12.47 -3.36 5.08
N ILE A 36 11.90 -2.35 4.43
CA ILE A 36 12.00 -0.95 4.86
C ILE A 36 10.61 -0.29 4.82
N ALA A 37 10.41 0.74 5.62
CA ALA A 37 9.28 1.65 5.48
C ALA A 37 9.73 2.91 4.75
N ALA A 38 9.03 3.28 3.66
CA ALA A 38 9.31 4.50 2.92
C ALA A 38 8.75 5.73 3.67
N PRO A 39 9.57 6.77 3.91
CA PRO A 39 9.12 7.99 4.57
C PRO A 39 8.53 8.96 3.55
N ILE A 40 7.23 8.86 3.26
CA ILE A 40 6.56 9.79 2.33
C ILE A 40 6.24 11.12 3.03
N PRO A 41 6.40 12.29 2.38
CA PRO A 41 6.20 13.58 3.02
C PRO A 41 4.72 13.95 3.31
N LEU A 42 3.76 13.41 2.56
CA LEU A 42 2.33 13.79 2.57
C LEU A 42 2.08 15.26 2.16
N THR A 43 2.88 15.78 1.23
CA THR A 43 2.81 17.18 0.73
C THR A 43 2.19 17.30 -0.66
N SER A 44 2.44 16.34 -1.54
CA SER A 44 1.82 16.20 -2.86
C SER A 44 1.88 14.73 -3.28
N LEU A 45 1.06 14.31 -4.24
CA LEU A 45 1.13 12.94 -4.76
C LEU A 45 2.50 12.67 -5.41
N ASN A 46 2.99 13.62 -6.21
CA ASN A 46 4.29 13.46 -6.87
C ASN A 46 5.46 13.40 -5.87
N ASP A 47 5.48 14.21 -4.80
CA ASP A 47 6.55 14.15 -3.79
C ASP A 47 6.55 12.80 -3.05
N ASP A 48 5.37 12.24 -2.79
CA ASP A 48 5.21 10.92 -2.18
C ASP A 48 5.71 9.81 -3.10
N VAL A 49 5.41 9.89 -4.40
CA VAL A 49 5.94 8.98 -5.42
C VAL A 49 7.47 9.07 -5.49
N ASP A 50 8.02 10.28 -5.53
CA ASP A 50 9.47 10.51 -5.54
C ASP A 50 10.14 9.93 -4.28
N ALA A 51 9.50 10.04 -3.11
CA ALA A 51 9.99 9.46 -1.86
C ALA A 51 9.98 7.93 -1.88
N VAL A 52 8.92 7.31 -2.40
CA VAL A 52 8.84 5.85 -2.59
C VAL A 52 9.90 5.37 -3.59
N ASP A 53 10.02 6.02 -4.75
CA ASP A 53 11.01 5.64 -5.77
C ASP A 53 12.45 5.73 -5.22
N ARG A 54 12.77 6.74 -4.40
CA ARG A 54 14.07 6.81 -3.69
C ARG A 54 14.26 5.69 -2.68
N ALA A 55 13.21 5.28 -1.96
CA ALA A 55 13.28 4.15 -1.03
C ALA A 55 13.50 2.83 -1.78
N VAL A 56 12.85 2.61 -2.93
CA VAL A 56 13.09 1.45 -3.79
C VAL A 56 14.53 1.46 -4.32
N ALA A 57 15.03 2.58 -4.83
CA ALA A 57 16.41 2.70 -5.30
C ALA A 57 17.45 2.40 -4.21
N ARG A 58 17.18 2.80 -2.95
CA ARG A 58 18.05 2.52 -1.81
C ARG A 58 18.18 1.02 -1.51
N VAL A 59 17.13 0.23 -1.77
CA VAL A 59 17.18 -1.23 -1.61
C VAL A 59 18.07 -1.85 -2.68
N GLY A 60 17.98 -1.36 -3.93
CA GLY A 60 18.87 -1.74 -5.01
C GLY A 60 18.57 -3.10 -5.67
N GLY A 61 17.44 -3.74 -5.36
CA GLY A 61 17.00 -5.01 -5.94
C GLY A 61 15.49 -5.07 -6.20
N PRO A 62 14.93 -6.22 -6.61
CA PRO A 62 13.50 -6.34 -6.89
C PRO A 62 12.64 -6.10 -5.61
N VAL A 63 11.49 -5.44 -5.78
CA VAL A 63 10.65 -5.00 -4.66
C VAL A 63 9.19 -5.42 -4.81
N VAL A 64 8.59 -5.87 -3.70
CA VAL A 64 7.14 -5.84 -3.49
C VAL A 64 6.79 -4.55 -2.75
N LEU A 65 5.98 -3.69 -3.38
CA LEU A 65 5.46 -2.50 -2.70
C LEU A 65 4.17 -2.85 -1.97
N VAL A 66 4.06 -2.40 -0.72
CA VAL A 66 2.87 -2.60 0.11
C VAL A 66 2.39 -1.24 0.61
N GLY A 67 1.14 -0.88 0.32
CA GLY A 67 0.59 0.44 0.63
C GLY A 67 -0.71 0.35 1.40
N HIS A 68 -0.83 1.16 2.46
CA HIS A 68 -2.07 1.32 3.23
C HIS A 68 -2.81 2.61 2.87
N ALA A 69 -4.15 2.55 2.79
CA ALA A 69 -5.01 3.71 2.59
C ALA A 69 -4.57 4.58 1.39
N TYR A 70 -4.32 5.87 1.61
CA TYR A 70 -3.82 6.82 0.62
C TYR A 70 -2.61 6.30 -0.18
N ALA A 71 -1.72 5.51 0.44
CA ALA A 71 -0.53 5.00 -0.22
C ALA A 71 -0.82 4.12 -1.45
N GLY A 72 -2.04 3.60 -1.61
CA GLY A 72 -2.39 2.88 -2.85
C GLY A 72 -2.25 3.75 -4.11
N ALA A 73 -2.57 5.04 -4.03
CA ALA A 73 -2.38 5.98 -5.13
C ALA A 73 -0.89 6.18 -5.43
N VAL A 74 -0.08 6.32 -4.36
CA VAL A 74 1.38 6.43 -4.44
C VAL A 74 2.00 5.18 -5.08
N LEU A 75 1.56 3.99 -4.66
CA LEU A 75 1.97 2.71 -5.24
C LEU A 75 1.65 2.63 -6.73
N GLY A 76 0.42 2.99 -7.09
CA GLY A 76 -0.04 3.01 -8.47
C GLY A 76 0.76 3.97 -9.35
N ALA A 77 1.23 5.09 -8.80
CA ALA A 77 1.97 6.11 -9.53
C ALA A 77 3.50 5.92 -9.51
N SER A 78 4.05 4.95 -8.76
CA SER A 78 5.49 4.66 -8.74
C SER A 78 6.02 4.35 -10.15
N ARG A 79 7.18 4.90 -10.47
CA ARG A 79 7.81 4.73 -11.80
C ARG A 79 8.99 3.76 -11.76
N HIS A 80 9.34 3.26 -10.58
CA HIS A 80 10.56 2.52 -10.39
C HIS A 80 10.51 1.12 -11.03
N GLU A 81 11.46 0.82 -11.90
CA GLU A 81 11.48 -0.43 -12.67
C GLU A 81 11.74 -1.68 -11.83
N GLN A 82 12.27 -1.53 -10.61
CA GLN A 82 12.49 -2.65 -9.68
C GLN A 82 11.23 -3.15 -8.97
N VAL A 83 10.10 -2.44 -9.09
CA VAL A 83 8.82 -2.91 -8.51
C VAL A 83 8.31 -4.10 -9.33
N ARG A 84 8.01 -5.21 -8.65
CA ARG A 84 7.56 -6.48 -9.25
C ARG A 84 6.10 -6.81 -8.93
N ALA A 85 5.61 -6.39 -7.77
CA ALA A 85 4.24 -6.62 -7.31
C ALA A 85 3.75 -5.46 -6.44
N LEU A 86 2.43 -5.31 -6.39
CA LEU A 86 1.73 -4.32 -5.58
C LEU A 86 0.78 -5.02 -4.61
N VAL A 87 0.85 -4.65 -3.33
CA VAL A 87 -0.07 -5.12 -2.28
C VAL A 87 -0.79 -3.92 -1.68
N TYR A 88 -2.10 -3.89 -1.88
CA TYR A 88 -2.99 -2.84 -1.40
C TYR A 88 -3.65 -3.30 -0.10
N VAL A 89 -3.53 -2.51 0.96
CA VAL A 89 -4.08 -2.81 2.28
C VAL A 89 -5.11 -1.74 2.63
N ALA A 90 -6.40 -2.06 2.56
CA ALA A 90 -7.50 -1.11 2.76
C ALA A 90 -7.22 0.24 2.05
N ALA A 91 -6.89 0.20 0.76
CA ALA A 91 -6.22 1.28 0.06
C ALA A 91 -7.05 1.97 -1.03
N LEU A 92 -6.77 3.26 -1.24
CA LEU A 92 -7.32 4.04 -2.36
C LEU A 92 -6.34 3.96 -3.51
N ALA A 93 -6.82 3.74 -4.72
CA ALA A 93 -5.99 3.42 -5.88
C ALA A 93 -6.63 3.92 -7.19
N PRO A 94 -6.83 5.24 -7.34
CA PRO A 94 -7.43 5.90 -8.50
C PRO A 94 -6.94 5.34 -9.85
N ASP A 95 -7.80 5.41 -10.86
CA ASP A 95 -7.46 5.12 -12.25
C ASP A 95 -6.94 6.39 -12.92
N GLU A 96 -6.30 6.25 -14.08
CA GLU A 96 -5.75 7.35 -14.86
C GLU A 96 -6.74 8.51 -14.97
N HIS A 97 -6.24 9.71 -14.65
CA HIS A 97 -6.99 10.96 -14.57
C HIS A 97 -8.00 11.11 -13.42
N GLU A 98 -8.28 10.07 -12.64
CA GLU A 98 -8.99 10.20 -11.36
C GLU A 98 -8.05 10.75 -10.27
N THR A 99 -8.64 11.35 -9.26
CA THR A 99 -7.97 11.79 -8.04
C THR A 99 -8.26 10.81 -6.89
N VAL A 100 -7.48 10.89 -5.80
CA VAL A 100 -7.80 10.12 -4.59
C VAL A 100 -9.15 10.54 -4.01
N ALA A 101 -9.48 11.84 -4.08
CA ALA A 101 -10.75 12.36 -3.61
C ALA A 101 -11.94 11.77 -4.37
N ASP A 102 -11.82 11.57 -5.69
CA ASP A 102 -12.90 10.99 -6.51
C ASP A 102 -13.29 9.59 -6.02
N VAL A 103 -12.30 8.76 -5.68
CA VAL A 103 -12.56 7.40 -5.19
C VAL A 103 -12.89 7.36 -3.69
N PHE A 104 -12.32 8.25 -2.88
CA PHE A 104 -12.59 8.32 -1.44
C PHE A 104 -14.02 8.78 -1.14
N TYR A 105 -14.52 9.77 -1.88
CA TYR A 105 -15.86 10.34 -1.70
C TYR A 105 -16.92 9.71 -2.63
N ARG A 106 -16.61 8.59 -3.29
CA ARG A 106 -17.53 7.93 -4.21
C ARG A 106 -18.85 7.55 -3.55
N ASP A 107 -18.75 6.97 -2.35
CA ASP A 107 -19.89 6.51 -1.57
C ASP A 107 -20.06 7.37 -0.32
N ALA A 108 -21.24 7.30 0.30
CA ALA A 108 -21.48 8.03 1.54
C ALA A 108 -20.52 7.56 2.65
N PRO A 109 -19.96 8.49 3.45
CA PRO A 109 -19.08 8.13 4.55
C PRO A 109 -19.84 7.36 5.63
N HIS A 110 -19.13 6.48 6.34
CA HIS A 110 -19.69 5.79 7.50
C HIS A 110 -20.12 6.82 8.57
N PRO A 111 -21.24 6.64 9.30
CA PRO A 111 -21.73 7.64 10.27
C PRO A 111 -20.75 8.00 11.41
N ASN A 112 -19.82 7.11 11.71
CA ASN A 112 -18.77 7.31 12.72
C ASN A 112 -17.49 7.97 12.17
N ALA A 113 -17.35 8.09 10.84
CA ALA A 113 -16.22 8.77 10.22
C ALA A 113 -16.25 10.25 10.60
N PRO A 114 -15.09 10.90 10.84
CA PRO A 114 -15.06 12.33 11.10
C PRO A 114 -15.39 13.13 9.84
N ASN A 115 -15.90 14.35 10.05
CA ASN A 115 -15.88 15.37 9.01
C ASN A 115 -14.46 15.93 8.94
N LEU A 116 -13.82 15.80 7.79
CA LEU A 116 -12.47 16.30 7.55
C LEU A 116 -12.55 17.67 6.88
N ALA A 117 -11.76 18.62 7.37
CA ALA A 117 -11.59 19.92 6.77
C ALA A 117 -10.13 20.35 6.90
N PRO A 118 -9.58 21.05 5.90
CA PRO A 118 -8.21 21.52 5.98
C PRO A 118 -8.08 22.59 7.05
N ASP A 119 -6.93 22.64 7.72
CA ASP A 119 -6.51 23.76 8.54
C ASP A 119 -6.13 24.99 7.68
N ALA A 120 -5.63 26.04 8.34
CA ALA A 120 -5.24 27.28 7.66
C ALA A 120 -4.06 27.11 6.70
N ASP A 121 -3.26 26.05 6.86
CA ASP A 121 -2.09 25.74 6.05
C ASP A 121 -2.39 24.71 4.95
N GLY A 122 -3.65 24.28 4.81
CA GLY A 122 -4.10 23.36 3.77
C GLY A 122 -3.88 21.88 4.09
N TYR A 123 -3.70 21.55 5.38
CA TYR A 123 -3.47 20.20 5.85
C TYR A 123 -4.71 19.61 6.54
N LEU A 124 -4.97 18.33 6.28
CA LEU A 124 -6.03 17.55 6.89
C LEU A 124 -5.46 16.79 8.08
N TRP A 125 -5.84 17.21 9.29
CA TRP A 125 -5.58 16.48 10.53
C TRP A 125 -6.73 15.54 10.86
N LEU A 126 -6.42 14.40 11.49
CA LEU A 126 -7.45 13.52 12.02
C LEU A 126 -7.73 13.94 13.47
N PRO A 127 -9.00 14.21 13.84
CA PRO A 127 -9.36 14.48 15.23
C PRO A 127 -9.00 13.29 16.12
N ASP A 128 -8.45 13.54 17.31
CA ASP A 128 -7.99 12.49 18.23
C ASP A 128 -9.09 11.47 18.55
N GLU A 129 -10.34 11.92 18.71
CA GLU A 129 -11.47 11.04 18.99
C GLU A 129 -11.87 10.15 17.80
N ALA A 130 -11.40 10.45 16.59
CA ALA A 130 -11.65 9.63 15.41
C ALA A 130 -10.77 8.37 15.38
N PHE A 131 -9.61 8.36 16.07
CA PHE A 131 -8.76 7.18 16.18
C PHE A 131 -9.50 5.97 16.79
N PRO A 132 -10.04 6.03 18.01
CA PRO A 132 -10.80 4.92 18.59
C PRO A 132 -12.17 4.71 17.94
N ARG A 133 -12.70 5.72 17.23
CA ARG A 133 -14.08 5.69 16.70
C ARG A 133 -14.17 5.10 15.29
N ALA A 134 -13.21 5.39 14.42
CA ALA A 134 -13.29 5.08 12.99
C ALA A 134 -11.97 4.61 12.34
N PHE A 135 -10.82 5.07 12.82
CA PHE A 135 -9.53 4.74 12.20
C PHE A 135 -8.93 3.43 12.74
N ALA A 136 -9.00 3.21 14.06
CA ALA A 136 -8.39 2.07 14.74
C ALA A 136 -9.31 1.54 15.85
N GLN A 137 -10.59 1.36 15.55
CA GLN A 137 -11.60 1.01 16.55
C GLN A 137 -11.41 -0.38 17.17
N HIS A 138 -10.61 -1.26 16.57
CA HIS A 138 -10.27 -2.57 17.13
C HIS A 138 -8.87 -2.61 17.76
N ALA A 139 -8.09 -1.53 17.64
CA ALA A 139 -6.81 -1.43 18.34
C ALA A 139 -7.03 -1.26 19.84
N ASP A 140 -6.04 -1.66 20.64
CA ASP A 140 -6.03 -1.38 22.07
C ASP A 140 -5.78 0.12 22.35
N ALA A 141 -5.98 0.52 23.60
CA ALA A 141 -5.85 1.93 23.98
C ALA A 141 -4.43 2.47 23.82
N GLU A 142 -3.39 1.62 23.96
CA GLU A 142 -2.00 2.04 23.80
C GLU A 142 -1.71 2.34 22.32
N ASP A 143 -2.11 1.43 21.44
CA ASP A 143 -1.98 1.58 20.00
C ASP A 143 -2.77 2.80 19.49
N GLN A 144 -3.96 3.08 20.04
CA GLN A 144 -4.77 4.26 19.70
C GLN A 144 -4.07 5.57 20.11
N VAL A 145 -3.50 5.63 21.32
CA VAL A 145 -2.74 6.80 21.79
C VAL A 145 -1.51 7.04 20.92
N LEU A 146 -0.77 5.97 20.58
CA LEU A 146 0.41 6.08 19.73
C LEU A 146 0.03 6.58 18.33
N LEU A 147 -0.99 6.00 17.70
CA LEU A 147 -1.46 6.43 16.38
C LEU A 147 -1.84 7.91 16.35
N ALA A 148 -2.57 8.39 17.36
CA ALA A 148 -2.94 9.80 17.45
C ALA A 148 -1.72 10.72 17.62
N ALA A 149 -0.76 10.33 18.47
CA ALA A 149 0.43 11.12 18.76
C ALA A 149 1.46 11.15 17.62
N THR A 150 1.56 10.07 16.83
CA THR A 150 2.49 9.95 15.71
C THR A 150 1.85 10.28 14.37
N GLN A 151 0.59 10.75 14.36
CA GLN A 151 -0.10 11.05 13.12
C GLN A 151 0.67 12.09 12.31
N ARG A 152 0.58 11.95 10.98
CA ARG A 152 1.09 12.94 10.04
C ARG A 152 -0.07 13.48 9.22
N PRO A 153 -0.27 14.81 9.17
CA PRO A 153 -1.34 15.37 8.37
C PRO A 153 -1.06 15.15 6.89
N ILE A 154 -2.11 15.15 6.09
CA ILE A 154 -2.00 15.08 4.62
C ILE A 154 -2.40 16.42 3.99
N ALA A 155 -1.59 16.94 3.08
CA ALA A 155 -1.94 18.13 2.32
C ALA A 155 -3.11 17.84 1.39
N VAL A 156 -4.00 18.82 1.18
CA VAL A 156 -5.13 18.69 0.24
C VAL A 156 -4.66 18.37 -1.18
N ALA A 157 -3.47 18.87 -1.58
CA ALA A 157 -2.87 18.59 -2.88
C ALA A 157 -2.71 17.08 -3.17
N CYS A 158 -2.29 16.30 -2.16
CA CYS A 158 -2.12 14.84 -2.27
C CYS A 158 -3.38 14.12 -2.80
N ILE A 159 -4.57 14.61 -2.45
CA ILE A 159 -5.83 13.95 -2.81
C ILE A 159 -6.53 14.54 -4.02
N GLN A 160 -6.09 15.71 -4.51
CA GLN A 160 -6.71 16.43 -5.63
C GLN A 160 -5.91 16.33 -6.94
N GLU A 161 -4.68 15.83 -6.88
CA GLU A 161 -3.87 15.58 -8.08
C GLU A 161 -4.41 14.38 -8.88
N PRO A 162 -4.67 14.53 -10.19
CA PRO A 162 -5.00 13.40 -11.06
C PRO A 162 -3.83 12.43 -11.16
N VAL A 163 -4.10 11.13 -11.05
CA VAL A 163 -3.04 10.14 -11.12
C VAL A 163 -2.67 9.80 -12.57
N PRO A 164 -1.40 9.46 -12.84
CA PRO A 164 -0.99 8.93 -14.14
C PRO A 164 -1.56 7.52 -14.36
N ALA A 165 -1.32 6.93 -15.54
CA ALA A 165 -1.62 5.54 -15.81
C ALA A 165 -1.05 4.62 -14.70
N PRO A 166 -1.90 3.95 -13.91
CA PRO A 166 -1.43 3.30 -12.71
C PRO A 166 -0.80 1.93 -12.98
N ARG A 167 0.27 1.62 -12.23
CA ARG A 167 1.06 0.40 -12.35
C ARG A 167 0.27 -0.89 -12.12
N TRP A 168 -0.83 -0.84 -11.35
CA TRP A 168 -1.71 -2.00 -11.14
C TRP A 168 -2.35 -2.52 -12.43
N LYS A 169 -2.38 -1.73 -13.51
CA LYS A 169 -2.79 -2.21 -14.86
C LYS A 169 -1.78 -3.17 -15.50
N THR A 170 -0.54 -3.17 -15.04
CA THR A 170 0.59 -3.89 -15.67
C THR A 170 1.32 -4.85 -14.74
N LEU A 171 1.17 -4.68 -13.43
CA LEU A 171 1.84 -5.49 -12.42
C LEU A 171 0.85 -6.41 -11.70
N PRO A 172 1.28 -7.61 -11.30
CA PRO A 172 0.47 -8.48 -10.46
C PRO A 172 0.14 -7.77 -9.14
N THR A 173 -1.14 -7.82 -8.79
CA THR A 173 -1.72 -6.98 -7.74
C THR A 173 -2.54 -7.82 -6.76
N TRP A 174 -2.36 -7.56 -5.48
CA TRP A 174 -3.13 -8.13 -4.38
C TRP A 174 -3.84 -7.03 -3.61
N TYR A 175 -5.00 -7.37 -3.05
CA TYR A 175 -5.79 -6.43 -2.27
C TYR A 175 -6.29 -7.11 -1.00
N LEU A 176 -5.99 -6.53 0.16
CA LEU A 176 -6.60 -6.87 1.44
C LEU A 176 -7.73 -5.89 1.74
N ARG A 177 -8.97 -6.38 1.67
CA ARG A 177 -10.16 -5.64 2.06
C ARG A 177 -10.39 -5.77 3.56
N ALA A 178 -10.50 -4.62 4.23
CA ALA A 178 -10.92 -4.52 5.61
C ALA A 178 -12.45 -4.31 5.67
N GLU A 179 -13.19 -5.33 6.09
CA GLU A 179 -14.66 -5.35 5.98
C GLU A 179 -15.37 -4.43 6.98
N GLU A 180 -14.70 -4.07 8.07
CA GLU A 180 -15.24 -3.23 9.15
C GLU A 180 -14.57 -1.84 9.16
N ASP A 181 -13.90 -1.47 8.06
CA ASP A 181 -13.30 -0.17 7.85
C ASP A 181 -14.37 0.94 7.81
N ARG A 182 -14.17 1.98 8.63
CA ARG A 182 -15.06 3.13 8.75
C ARG A 182 -14.49 4.40 8.10
N MET A 183 -13.27 4.36 7.58
CA MET A 183 -12.64 5.43 6.83
C MET A 183 -12.84 5.23 5.32
N ILE A 184 -12.63 4.01 4.83
CA ILE A 184 -12.87 3.61 3.44
C ILE A 184 -13.81 2.41 3.48
N ASN A 185 -15.08 2.60 3.15
CA ASN A 185 -16.04 1.51 3.28
C ASN A 185 -15.70 0.31 2.37
N ALA A 186 -16.19 -0.88 2.74
CA ALA A 186 -15.87 -2.13 2.04
C ALA A 186 -16.34 -2.16 0.57
N GLU A 187 -17.39 -1.42 0.22
CA GLU A 187 -17.90 -1.32 -1.16
C GLU A 187 -16.96 -0.48 -2.03
N THR A 188 -16.43 0.62 -1.47
CA THR A 188 -15.35 1.40 -2.06
C THR A 188 -14.14 0.53 -2.31
N GLN A 189 -13.66 -0.19 -1.31
CA GLN A 189 -12.54 -1.11 -1.47
C GLN A 189 -12.79 -2.22 -2.52
N SER A 190 -14.00 -2.78 -2.57
CA SER A 190 -14.33 -3.87 -3.51
C SER A 190 -14.30 -3.39 -4.96
N PHE A 191 -14.90 -2.25 -5.27
CA PHE A 191 -14.82 -1.65 -6.60
C PHE A 191 -13.37 -1.43 -7.07
N MET A 192 -12.49 -1.01 -6.14
CA MET A 192 -11.08 -0.79 -6.45
C MET A 192 -10.36 -2.10 -6.74
N ALA A 193 -10.59 -3.14 -5.93
CA ALA A 193 -10.02 -4.46 -6.16
C ALA A 193 -10.52 -5.09 -7.48
N ASP A 194 -11.81 -4.94 -7.77
CA ASP A 194 -12.45 -5.52 -8.96
C ASP A 194 -11.91 -4.90 -10.25
N ARG A 195 -11.79 -3.56 -10.33
CA ARG A 195 -11.25 -2.90 -11.52
C ARG A 195 -9.77 -3.19 -11.77
N MET A 196 -9.02 -3.52 -10.73
CA MET A 196 -7.63 -3.99 -10.85
C MET A 196 -7.53 -5.42 -11.35
N GLY A 197 -8.59 -6.23 -11.22
CA GLY A 197 -8.47 -7.69 -11.30
C GLY A 197 -7.57 -8.25 -10.19
N ALA A 198 -7.55 -7.61 -9.02
CA ALA A 198 -6.64 -7.96 -7.94
C ALA A 198 -6.97 -9.31 -7.31
N ARG A 199 -5.95 -9.98 -6.78
CA ARG A 199 -6.14 -11.13 -5.87
C ARG A 199 -6.67 -10.63 -4.54
N LEU A 200 -7.98 -10.73 -4.38
CA LEU A 200 -8.69 -10.21 -3.22
C LEU A 200 -8.65 -11.20 -2.04
N ARG A 201 -8.25 -10.69 -0.88
CA ARG A 201 -8.50 -11.29 0.44
C ARG A 201 -9.36 -10.33 1.25
N SER A 202 -10.28 -10.85 2.03
CA SER A 202 -11.16 -10.04 2.87
C SER A 202 -11.07 -10.53 4.31
N HIS A 203 -10.92 -9.58 5.23
CA HIS A 203 -10.88 -9.87 6.66
C HIS A 203 -11.78 -8.90 7.42
N ARG A 204 -12.42 -9.42 8.46
CA ARG A 204 -13.15 -8.63 9.44
C ARG A 204 -12.18 -7.90 10.35
N THR A 205 -11.81 -6.70 9.93
CA THR A 205 -10.90 -5.82 10.63
C THR A 205 -11.20 -4.36 10.30
N ASP A 206 -10.66 -3.47 11.10
CA ASP A 206 -10.79 -2.03 10.94
C ASP A 206 -9.85 -1.46 9.87
N HIS A 207 -9.79 -0.13 9.78
CA HIS A 207 -8.95 0.56 8.81
C HIS A 207 -7.44 0.34 9.04
N THR A 208 -7.01 -0.21 10.18
CA THR A 208 -5.59 -0.41 10.54
C THR A 208 -5.19 -1.88 10.64
N PRO A 209 -5.39 -2.72 9.60
CA PRO A 209 -5.08 -4.15 9.67
C PRO A 209 -3.60 -4.44 9.95
N SER A 210 -2.67 -3.52 9.64
CA SER A 210 -1.25 -3.65 10.01
C SER A 210 -1.02 -3.69 11.54
N ILE A 211 -1.99 -3.24 12.32
CA ILE A 211 -1.97 -3.17 13.78
C ILE A 211 -2.92 -4.20 14.38
N THR A 212 -4.15 -4.28 13.86
CA THR A 212 -5.26 -5.04 14.45
C THR A 212 -5.40 -6.47 13.91
N ALA A 213 -4.86 -6.72 12.71
CA ALA A 213 -4.85 -8.04 12.07
C ALA A 213 -3.56 -8.26 11.25
N PRO A 214 -2.37 -8.11 11.86
CA PRO A 214 -1.10 -8.12 11.12
C PRO A 214 -0.85 -9.44 10.37
N GLU A 215 -1.39 -10.56 10.84
CA GLU A 215 -1.31 -11.86 10.19
C GLU A 215 -1.98 -11.85 8.80
N ALA A 216 -3.12 -11.17 8.66
CA ALA A 216 -3.82 -11.05 7.37
C ALA A 216 -3.00 -10.24 6.36
N VAL A 217 -2.32 -9.19 6.83
CA VAL A 217 -1.40 -8.41 5.99
C VAL A 217 -0.20 -9.28 5.57
N LEU A 218 0.40 -10.01 6.52
CA LEU A 218 1.56 -10.87 6.26
C LEU A 218 1.22 -11.99 5.27
N GLU A 219 0.03 -12.57 5.34
CA GLU A 219 -0.44 -13.59 4.38
C GLU A 219 -0.44 -13.04 2.96
N VAL A 220 -1.05 -11.87 2.74
CA VAL A 220 -1.12 -11.26 1.40
C VAL A 220 0.27 -10.85 0.89
N ILE A 221 1.14 -10.34 1.77
CA ILE A 221 2.53 -10.04 1.41
C ILE A 221 3.26 -11.33 1.02
N ALA A 222 3.07 -12.42 1.75
CA ALA A 222 3.73 -13.70 1.48
C ALA A 222 3.27 -14.31 0.15
N GLU A 223 1.97 -14.24 -0.17
CA GLU A 223 1.44 -14.66 -1.47
C GLU A 223 2.08 -13.87 -2.62
N ALA A 224 2.10 -12.54 -2.50
CA ALA A 224 2.73 -11.67 -3.50
C ALA A 224 4.21 -12.00 -3.68
N TYR A 225 4.95 -12.06 -2.56
CA TYR A 225 6.38 -12.33 -2.55
C TYR A 225 6.70 -13.70 -3.17
N ALA A 226 5.95 -14.75 -2.82
CA ALA A 226 6.16 -16.09 -3.34
C ALA A 226 5.93 -16.17 -4.85
N GLU A 227 4.88 -15.52 -5.36
CA GLU A 227 4.57 -15.54 -6.79
C GLU A 227 5.64 -14.84 -7.62
N VAL A 228 6.06 -13.64 -7.22
CA VAL A 228 7.05 -12.88 -8.02
C VAL A 228 8.51 -13.27 -7.73
N SER A 229 8.74 -14.11 -6.73
CA SER A 229 10.04 -14.75 -6.50
C SER A 229 10.21 -16.07 -7.24
N ALA A 230 9.13 -16.68 -7.73
CA ALA A 230 9.22 -17.86 -8.58
C ALA A 230 9.87 -17.47 -9.92
N GLU A 231 10.95 -18.17 -10.32
CA GLU A 231 11.50 -17.99 -11.66
C GLU A 231 10.42 -18.27 -12.70
N PRO A 232 10.29 -17.46 -13.77
CA PRO A 232 9.41 -17.82 -14.87
C PRO A 232 9.86 -19.18 -15.41
N PRO A 233 8.92 -20.07 -15.80
CA PRO A 233 9.28 -21.39 -16.32
C PRO A 233 10.27 -21.22 -17.46
N ALA A 234 11.37 -21.96 -17.41
CA ALA A 234 12.35 -21.99 -18.50
C ALA A 234 11.59 -22.26 -19.80
N ILE A 235 11.73 -21.36 -20.78
CA ILE A 235 11.25 -21.62 -22.13
C ILE A 235 12.18 -22.69 -22.69
N ASP A 236 11.79 -23.96 -22.53
CA ASP A 236 12.42 -25.09 -23.23
C ASP A 236 12.18 -24.89 -24.73
N GLY A 237 13.17 -24.33 -25.43
CA GLY A 237 12.94 -23.89 -26.80
C GLY A 237 14.15 -23.43 -27.59
N GLU A 238 15.29 -24.12 -27.52
CA GLU A 238 16.14 -24.23 -28.71
C GLU A 238 16.99 -25.52 -28.66
N PRO A 239 16.82 -26.46 -29.61
CA PRO A 239 17.66 -27.65 -29.68
C PRO A 239 19.07 -27.26 -30.10
N ALA A 240 20.06 -27.79 -29.38
CA ALA A 240 21.47 -27.67 -29.71
C ALA A 240 21.74 -28.04 -31.18
N GLY A 241 22.05 -27.03 -31.99
CA GLY A 241 22.56 -27.21 -33.34
C GLY A 241 23.92 -27.90 -33.31
N THR A 242 23.93 -29.22 -33.44
CA THR A 242 25.11 -30.00 -33.81
C THR A 242 25.25 -30.02 -35.33
N SER A 243 26.27 -29.31 -35.83
CA SER A 243 26.90 -29.57 -37.12
C SER A 243 28.26 -28.86 -37.05
N GLY A 244 29.42 -29.51 -37.15
CA GLY A 244 29.74 -30.65 -37.98
C GLY A 244 30.90 -30.21 -38.86
N ARG A 245 32.11 -30.65 -38.53
CA ARG A 245 33.36 -30.39 -39.27
C ARG A 245 33.19 -30.66 -40.76
N ARG A 246 33.78 -29.79 -41.61
CA ARG A 246 34.78 -30.14 -42.63
C ARG A 246 35.64 -28.92 -42.92
#